data_AF-A0A6P0YL50-F1
#
_entry.id   AF-A0A6P0YL50-F1
#
_cell.length_a   1.000
_cell.length_b   1.000
_cell.length_c   1.000
_cell.angle_alpha   90.00
_cell.angle_beta   90.00
_cell.angle_gamma   90.00
#
_symmetry.space_group_name_H-M   'P 1'
#
loop_
_entity.id
_entity.type
_entity.pdbx_description
1 polymer ?
#
loop_
_entity_poly.entity_id
_entity_poly.type
_entity_poly.pdbx_seq_one_letter_code
_entity_poly.pdbx_strand_id
1 'polypeptide(L)'
;MNDYPKLWILTPTASQNILDGFRAILDEENWCSEIYFLGEYFRTAIVVIHQLPRRPETMWLRILGREKVQSQAIDELKALPKDNIHRENALLLLADLLSNIEANPDKDPEDRELIMRLSPLFSQRLEEATQSGVQQG
;
A
#
# COMPACT_ATOMS: atom_id res chain seq x y z
N MET A 1 -28.70 9.48 8.10
CA MET A 1 -28.04 8.97 6.86
C MET A 1 -26.56 9.00 7.17
N ASN A 2 -25.77 7.97 6.84
CA ASN A 2 -24.34 8.00 7.17
C ASN A 2 -23.62 8.99 6.23
N ASP A 3 -22.76 9.86 6.77
CA ASP A 3 -22.12 10.96 6.05
C ASP A 3 -20.72 10.63 5.51
N TYR A 4 -20.33 9.36 5.57
CA TYR A 4 -19.05 8.90 5.03
C TYR A 4 -19.00 8.91 3.49
N PRO A 5 -17.79 9.04 2.92
CA PRO A 5 -17.58 8.88 1.48
C PRO A 5 -18.04 7.50 1.02
N LYS A 6 -18.75 7.47 -0.10
CA LYS A 6 -19.16 6.25 -0.79
C LYS A 6 -18.13 5.80 -1.83
N LEU A 7 -17.30 6.72 -2.32
CA LEU A 7 -16.23 6.46 -3.27
C LEU A 7 -14.89 6.95 -2.72
N TRP A 8 -13.89 6.07 -2.79
CA TRP A 8 -12.51 6.38 -2.42
C TRP A 8 -11.62 6.22 -3.65
N ILE A 9 -10.92 7.29 -4.01
CA ILE A 9 -9.97 7.31 -5.11
C ILE A 9 -8.57 7.29 -4.48
N LEU A 10 -7.82 6.23 -4.73
CA LEU A 10 -6.43 6.11 -4.29
C LEU A 10 -5.54 6.46 -5.49
N THR A 11 -4.73 7.50 -5.36
CA THR A 11 -3.78 7.88 -6.41
C THR A 11 -2.36 7.94 -5.85
N PRO A 12 -1.36 7.36 -6.55
CA PRO A 12 0.04 7.49 -6.15
C PRO A 12 0.44 8.96 -5.95
N THR A 13 0.06 9.81 -6.92
CA THR A 13 0.36 11.24 -6.92
C THR A 13 -0.81 12.07 -7.44
N ALA A 14 -0.87 13.33 -7.00
CA ALA A 14 -1.78 14.34 -7.51
C ALA A 14 -1.10 15.70 -7.38
N SER A 15 -1.17 16.53 -8.42
CA SER A 15 -0.71 17.91 -8.35
C SER A 15 -1.79 18.81 -7.74
N GLN A 16 -1.39 19.93 -7.14
CA GLN A 16 -2.34 20.89 -6.58
C GLN A 16 -3.34 21.38 -7.65
N ASN A 17 -2.88 21.63 -8.88
CA ASN A 17 -3.76 22.00 -10.00
C ASN A 17 -4.88 20.97 -10.28
N ILE A 18 -4.60 19.67 -10.16
CA ILE A 18 -5.61 18.62 -10.35
C ILE A 18 -6.63 18.68 -9.20
N LEU A 19 -6.14 18.78 -7.97
CA LEU A 19 -6.98 18.84 -6.77
C LEU A 19 -7.89 20.08 -6.78
N ASP A 20 -7.32 21.24 -7.12
CA ASP A 20 -8.04 22.51 -7.27
C ASP A 20 -9.07 22.44 -8.40
N GLY A 21 -8.73 21.78 -9.51
CA GLY A 21 -9.64 21.54 -10.63
C GLY A 21 -10.89 20.76 -10.24
N PHE A 22 -10.77 19.81 -9.30
CA PHE A 22 -11.90 19.09 -8.71
C PHE A 22 -12.54 19.81 -7.53
N ARG A 23 -12.02 20.98 -7.13
CA ARG A 23 -12.39 21.69 -5.89
C ARG A 23 -12.32 20.77 -4.67
N ALA A 24 -11.28 19.94 -4.62
CA ALA A 24 -11.07 19.00 -3.54
C ALA A 24 -10.56 19.77 -2.31
N ILE A 25 -11.25 19.64 -1.18
CA ILE A 25 -10.95 20.36 0.07
C ILE A 25 -10.40 19.40 1.12
N LEU A 26 -9.50 19.89 1.97
CA LEU A 26 -9.05 19.14 3.14
C LEU A 26 -10.05 19.28 4.28
N ASP A 27 -10.25 18.19 5.01
CA ASP A 27 -10.94 18.17 6.30
C ASP A 27 -9.89 17.89 7.39
N GLU A 28 -9.11 18.92 7.74
CA GLU A 28 -8.01 18.80 8.71
C GLU A 28 -8.48 18.54 10.14
N GLU A 29 -9.76 18.80 10.44
CA GLU A 29 -10.33 18.54 11.77
C GLU A 29 -10.59 17.04 12.00
N ASN A 30 -11.06 16.33 10.97
CA ASN A 30 -11.48 14.94 11.10
C ASN A 30 -10.54 13.94 10.41
N TRP A 31 -9.70 14.40 9.47
CA TRP A 31 -8.87 13.55 8.63
C TRP A 31 -7.42 14.03 8.57
N CYS A 32 -6.55 13.14 8.12
CA CYS A 32 -5.15 13.46 7.87
C CYS A 32 -5.02 14.44 6.70
N SER A 33 -4.00 15.30 6.70
CA SER A 33 -3.80 16.44 5.78
C SER A 33 -3.64 16.08 4.29
N GLU A 34 -3.80 14.81 3.91
CA GLU A 34 -3.56 14.28 2.57
C GLU A 34 -4.76 13.49 2.02
N ILE A 35 -5.90 13.62 2.69
CA ILE A 35 -7.19 13.10 2.25
C ILE A 35 -8.07 14.30 1.87
N TYR A 36 -8.41 14.38 0.58
CA TYR A 36 -9.19 15.47 0.01
C TYR A 36 -10.62 15.01 -0.25
N PHE A 37 -11.60 15.86 0.05
CA PHE A 37 -13.01 15.59 -0.16
C PHE A 37 -13.54 16.42 -1.31
N LEU A 38 -14.35 15.81 -2.16
CA LEU A 38 -15.14 16.54 -3.16
C LEU A 38 -16.41 17.09 -2.51
N GLY A 39 -17.16 17.92 -3.26
CA GLY A 39 -18.41 18.50 -2.77
C GLY A 39 -19.35 17.47 -2.15
N GLU A 40 -20.04 17.86 -1.07
CA GLU A 40 -20.80 17.00 -0.15
C GLU A 40 -21.67 15.92 -0.82
N TYR A 41 -22.37 16.28 -1.89
CA TYR A 41 -23.26 15.34 -2.58
C TYR A 41 -22.55 14.29 -3.43
N PHE A 42 -21.29 14.51 -3.83
CA PHE A 42 -20.49 13.49 -4.50
C PHE A 42 -20.12 12.36 -3.55
N ARG A 43 -19.92 12.67 -2.25
CA ARG A 43 -19.48 11.71 -1.23
C ARG A 43 -18.22 10.95 -1.69
N THR A 44 -17.23 11.70 -2.18
CA THR A 44 -15.99 11.15 -2.73
C THR A 44 -14.80 11.71 -1.98
N ALA A 45 -13.86 10.84 -1.65
CA ALA A 45 -12.56 11.21 -1.11
C ALA A 45 -11.44 10.79 -2.07
N ILE A 46 -10.39 11.60 -2.15
CA ILE A 46 -9.16 11.35 -2.90
C ILE A 46 -8.02 11.24 -1.88
N VAL A 47 -7.33 10.11 -1.88
CA VAL A 47 -6.13 9.88 -1.07
C VAL A 47 -4.91 10.01 -1.95
N VAL A 48 -4.03 10.95 -1.59
CA VAL A 48 -2.79 11.22 -2.33
C VAL A 48 -1.65 10.48 -1.64
N ILE A 49 -1.35 9.27 -2.12
CA ILE A 49 -0.54 8.28 -1.38
C ILE A 49 0.86 8.79 -1.04
N HIS A 50 1.56 9.44 -1.98
CA HIS A 50 2.93 9.92 -1.74
C HIS A 50 3.05 11.02 -0.67
N GLN A 51 1.95 11.67 -0.31
CA GLN A 51 1.94 12.71 0.72
C GLN A 51 1.64 12.12 2.10
N LEU A 52 1.03 10.93 2.18
CA LEU A 52 0.66 10.31 3.45
C LEU A 52 1.85 10.24 4.41
N PRO A 53 1.66 10.61 5.70
CA PRO A 53 2.74 10.61 6.66
C PRO A 53 3.28 9.21 6.87
N ARG A 54 4.58 9.07 7.12
CA ARG A 54 5.21 7.77 7.36
C ARG A 54 4.91 7.26 8.77
N ARG A 55 3.77 6.59 8.93
CA ARG A 55 3.30 5.98 10.18
C ARG A 55 2.70 4.58 9.92
N PRO A 56 2.61 3.71 10.94
CA PRO A 56 2.07 2.36 10.78
C PRO A 56 0.65 2.33 10.19
N GLU A 57 -0.19 3.31 10.51
CA GLU A 57 -1.59 3.36 10.08
C GLU A 57 -1.75 3.62 8.57
N THR A 58 -0.81 4.36 7.97
CA THR A 58 -0.84 4.72 6.54
C THR A 58 -0.03 3.78 5.65
N MET A 59 0.80 2.91 6.26
CA MET A 59 1.70 1.99 5.57
C MET A 59 0.99 1.17 4.50
N TRP A 60 -0.19 0.62 4.82
CA TRP A 60 -0.94 -0.23 3.89
C TRP A 60 -1.35 0.49 2.60
N LEU A 61 -1.70 1.78 2.70
CA LEU A 61 -1.99 2.60 1.53
C LEU A 61 -0.70 2.96 0.77
N ARG A 62 0.39 3.23 1.50
CA ARG A 62 1.71 3.52 0.90
C ARG A 62 2.32 2.33 0.15
N ILE A 63 1.97 1.09 0.49
CA ILE A 63 2.32 -0.10 -0.30
C ILE A 63 1.74 -0.02 -1.73
N LEU A 64 0.60 0.64 -1.90
CA LEU A 64 -0.01 0.89 -3.23
C LEU A 64 0.58 2.12 -3.93
N GLY A 65 1.57 2.78 -3.31
CA GLY A 65 2.30 3.90 -3.88
C GLY A 65 3.24 3.46 -4.99
N ARG A 66 4.17 4.35 -5.33
CA ARG A 66 5.19 4.12 -6.36
C ARG A 66 6.58 4.38 -5.83
N GLU A 67 7.57 3.78 -6.50
CA GLU A 67 9.00 4.00 -6.29
C GLU A 67 9.38 3.99 -4.79
N LYS A 68 9.97 5.08 -4.29
CA LYS A 68 10.45 5.24 -2.91
C LYS A 68 9.35 5.08 -1.87
N VAL A 69 8.10 5.49 -2.17
CA VAL A 69 6.99 5.41 -1.21
C VAL A 69 6.62 3.95 -0.95
N GLN A 70 6.47 3.18 -2.03
CA GLN A 70 6.18 1.75 -1.96
C GLN A 70 7.35 0.99 -1.33
N SER A 71 8.58 1.29 -1.76
CA SER A 71 9.80 0.73 -1.19
C SER A 71 9.85 0.88 0.33
N GLN A 72 9.61 2.09 0.85
CA GLN A 72 9.66 2.36 2.28
C GLN A 72 8.57 1.62 3.05
N ALA A 73 7.36 1.54 2.48
CA ALA A 73 6.26 0.84 3.10
C ALA A 73 6.48 -0.69 3.14
N ILE A 74 7.13 -1.26 2.13
CA ILE A 74 7.57 -2.67 2.14
C ILE A 74 8.62 -2.90 3.23
N ASP A 75 9.58 -1.98 3.39
CA ASP A 75 10.59 -2.09 4.44
C ASP A 75 9.96 -2.00 5.85
N GLU A 76 8.91 -1.17 6.02
CA GLU A 76 8.10 -1.13 7.25
C GLU A 76 7.33 -2.44 7.48
N LEU A 77 6.72 -3.03 6.43
CA LEU A 77 6.05 -4.32 6.51
C LEU A 77 7.01 -5.44 6.94
N LYS A 78 8.23 -5.45 6.41
CA LYS A 78 9.28 -6.41 6.78
C LYS A 78 9.66 -6.30 8.26
N ALA A 79 9.66 -5.07 8.79
CA ALA A 79 10.00 -4.77 10.18
C ALA A 79 8.86 -5.05 11.17
N LEU A 80 7.63 -5.34 10.71
CA LEU A 80 6.55 -5.71 11.61
C LEU A 80 6.91 -6.95 12.44
N PRO A 81 6.35 -7.08 13.66
CA PRO A 81 6.45 -8.31 14.45
C PRO A 81 5.92 -9.54 13.70
N LYS A 82 6.46 -10.74 13.97
CA LYS A 82 6.00 -11.99 13.32
C LYS A 82 4.58 -12.38 13.70
N ASP A 83 4.12 -11.97 14.88
CA ASP A 83 2.79 -12.19 15.45
C ASP A 83 1.76 -11.12 15.05
N ASN A 84 2.14 -10.14 14.22
CA ASN A 84 1.19 -9.14 13.72
C ASN A 84 0.12 -9.81 12.84
N ILE A 85 -1.15 -9.69 13.24
CA ILE A 85 -2.29 -10.35 12.60
C ILE A 85 -2.47 -10.01 11.11
N HIS A 86 -2.02 -8.83 10.66
CA HIS A 86 -2.17 -8.38 9.28
C HIS A 86 -0.97 -8.72 8.41
N ARG A 87 0.20 -8.97 9.02
CA ARG A 87 1.45 -9.21 8.30
C ARG A 87 1.34 -10.41 7.37
N GLU A 88 0.75 -11.51 7.84
CA GLU A 88 0.63 -12.73 7.03
C GLU A 88 -0.22 -12.50 5.78
N ASN A 89 -1.41 -11.94 5.97
CA ASN A 89 -2.33 -11.66 4.88
C ASN A 89 -1.72 -10.70 3.86
N ALA A 90 -1.04 -9.64 4.32
CA ALA A 90 -0.38 -8.71 3.42
C ALA A 90 0.73 -9.37 2.60
N LEU A 91 1.51 -10.26 3.22
CA LEU A 91 2.57 -10.98 2.51
C LEU A 91 2.01 -11.97 1.50
N LEU A 92 0.91 -12.66 1.79
CA LEU A 92 0.22 -13.50 0.81
C LEU A 92 -0.24 -12.69 -0.41
N LEU A 93 -0.89 -11.55 -0.19
CA LEU A 93 -1.32 -10.66 -1.28
C LEU A 93 -0.14 -10.14 -2.12
N LEU A 94 0.99 -9.85 -1.48
CA LEU A 94 2.22 -9.46 -2.18
C LEU A 94 2.86 -10.61 -2.96
N ALA A 95 2.73 -11.86 -2.49
CA ALA A 95 3.20 -13.04 -3.23
C ALA A 95 2.35 -13.26 -4.50
N ASP A 96 1.04 -13.08 -4.39
CA ASP A 96 0.13 -13.15 -5.54
C ASP A 96 0.43 -12.03 -6.55
N LEU A 97 0.65 -10.80 -6.07
CA LEU A 97 1.08 -9.68 -6.92
C LEU A 97 2.39 -10.01 -7.63
N LEU A 98 3.38 -10.53 -6.90
CA LEU A 98 4.68 -10.91 -7.45
C LEU A 98 4.54 -11.95 -8.56
N SER A 99 3.73 -12.98 -8.34
CA SER A 99 3.44 -14.04 -9.33
C SER A 99 2.81 -13.45 -10.60
N ASN A 100 1.89 -12.49 -10.45
CA ASN A 100 1.26 -11.80 -11.58
C ASN A 100 2.27 -10.94 -12.36
N ILE A 101 3.14 -10.21 -11.68
CA ILE A 101 4.21 -9.40 -12.32
C ILE A 101 5.20 -10.32 -13.04
N GLU A 102 5.61 -11.43 -12.41
CA GLU A 102 6.51 -12.42 -13.00
C GLU A 102 5.93 -13.04 -14.28
N ALA A 103 4.63 -13.27 -14.34
CA ALA A 103 3.94 -13.75 -15.54
C ALA A 103 3.84 -12.71 -16.67
N ASN A 104 3.94 -11.41 -16.37
CA ASN A 104 3.86 -10.35 -17.37
C ASN A 104 5.16 -10.30 -18.22
N PRO A 105 5.14 -10.50 -19.55
CA PRO A 105 6.37 -10.41 -20.36
C PRO A 105 6.94 -8.99 -20.44
N ASP A 106 6.09 -7.96 -20.34
CA ASP A 106 6.45 -6.55 -20.54
C ASP A 106 6.68 -5.82 -19.20
N LYS A 107 7.52 -6.39 -18.34
CA LYS A 107 7.85 -5.79 -17.02
C LYS A 107 8.59 -4.48 -17.19
N ASP A 108 8.08 -3.45 -16.53
CA ASP A 108 8.76 -2.17 -16.44
C ASP A 108 9.88 -2.18 -15.37
N PRO A 109 10.66 -1.10 -15.22
CA PRO A 109 11.70 -1.03 -14.18
C PRO A 109 11.16 -1.09 -12.74
N GLU A 110 9.96 -0.57 -12.49
CA GLU A 110 9.31 -0.56 -11.17
C GLU A 110 8.92 -1.98 -10.75
N ASP A 111 8.35 -2.75 -11.67
CA ASP A 111 8.06 -4.18 -11.52
C ASP A 111 9.32 -4.98 -11.14
N ARG A 112 10.45 -4.71 -11.79
CA ARG A 112 11.73 -5.40 -11.50
C ARG A 112 12.27 -5.05 -10.12
N GLU A 113 12.18 -3.80 -9.70
CA GLU A 113 12.59 -3.39 -8.36
C GLU A 113 11.71 -4.10 -7.31
N LEU A 114 10.40 -4.18 -7.55
CA LEU A 114 9.47 -4.83 -6.64
C LEU A 114 9.80 -6.32 -6.47
N ILE A 115 10.08 -7.02 -7.57
CA ILE A 115 10.56 -8.41 -7.55
C ILE A 115 11.81 -8.53 -6.68
N MET A 116 12.86 -7.75 -6.97
CA MET A 116 14.14 -7.83 -6.25
C MET A 116 13.98 -7.60 -4.74
N ARG A 117 13.05 -6.72 -4.33
CA ARG A 117 12.79 -6.42 -2.92
C ARG A 117 12.00 -7.51 -2.21
N LEU A 118 11.06 -8.15 -2.89
CA LEU A 118 10.10 -9.07 -2.28
C LEU A 118 10.53 -10.54 -2.35
N SER A 119 11.22 -10.99 -3.42
CA SER A 119 11.62 -12.40 -3.55
C SER A 119 12.42 -12.93 -2.35
N PRO A 120 13.43 -12.23 -1.81
CA PRO A 120 14.18 -12.72 -0.64
C PRO A 120 13.32 -12.93 0.61
N LEU A 121 12.30 -12.08 0.79
CA LEU A 121 11.38 -12.16 1.93
C LEU A 121 10.54 -13.44 1.89
N PHE A 122 10.11 -13.84 0.68
CA PHE A 122 9.35 -15.07 0.49
C PHE A 122 10.22 -16.32 0.56
N SER A 123 11.44 -16.29 0.00
CA SER A 123 12.39 -17.39 0.12
C SER A 123 12.72 -17.70 1.58
N GLN A 124 13.04 -16.67 2.37
CA GLN A 124 13.33 -16.84 3.81
C GLN A 124 12.15 -17.50 4.54
N ARG A 125 10.91 -17.13 4.21
CA ARG A 125 9.72 -17.72 4.83
C ARG A 125 9.49 -19.18 4.48
N LEU A 126 9.68 -19.54 3.21
CA LEU A 126 9.56 -20.94 2.77
C LEU A 126 10.57 -21.82 3.52
N GLU A 127 11.79 -21.31 3.73
CA GLU A 127 12.82 -21.99 4.52
C GLU A 127 12.40 -22.16 5.99
N GLU A 128 11.93 -21.09 6.65
CA GLU A 128 11.44 -21.11 8.04
C GLU A 128 10.27 -22.11 8.23
N ALA A 129 9.33 -22.12 7.27
CA ALA A 129 8.19 -23.04 7.29
C ALA A 129 8.63 -24.50 7.11
N THR A 130 9.57 -24.76 6.19
CA THR A 130 10.11 -26.10 5.95
C THR A 130 10.85 -26.63 7.19
N GLN A 131 11.67 -25.80 7.84
CA GLN A 131 12.37 -26.19 9.08
C GLN A 131 11.40 -26.47 10.25
N SER A 132 10.35 -25.65 10.40
CA SER A 132 9.34 -25.85 11.44
C SER A 132 8.52 -27.13 11.21
N GLY A 133 8.18 -27.44 9.96
CA GLY A 133 7.48 -28.68 9.60
C GLY A 133 8.32 -29.94 9.81
N VAL A 134 9.65 -29.86 9.63
CA VAL A 134 10.58 -30.98 9.91
C VAL A 134 10.77 -31.21 11.41
N GLN A 135 10.72 -30.17 12.25
CA GLN A 135 10.88 -30.29 13.71
C GLN A 135 9.61 -30.72 14.44
N GLN A 136 8.43 -30.52 13.84
CA GLN A 136 7.13 -30.93 14.41
C GLN A 136 6.61 -32.27 13.86
N GLY A 137 7.34 -32.90 12.93
CA GLY A 137 7.02 -34.20 12.33
C GLY A 137 7.78 -35.38 12.93
#